data_AF-A0A9X2ZBZ3-F1
#
_entry.id   AF-A0A9X2ZBZ3-F1
#
_cell.length_a   1.000
_cell.length_b   1.000
_cell.length_c   1.000
_cell.angle_alpha   90.00
_cell.angle_beta   90.00
_cell.angle_gamma   90.00
#
_symmetry.space_group_name_H-M   'P 1'
#
loop_
_entity.id
_entity.type
_entity.pdbx_description
1 polymer ?
#
loop_
_entity_poly.entity_id
_entity_poly.type
_entity_poly.pdbx_seq_one_letter_code
_entity_poly.pdbx_strand_id
1 'polypeptide(L)'
;IENLKNSISNFYTMISMKCIVSKKAKIVIIVLGITIILLVLYFIFFINQNGDKKKYEEYKLMPELEHLGNYKITQITNKKLSYNFGDEFATNAERREYYKDKNPKERIDGHIYFDTIKRNFWIKTFERIDPKDGHLLYDYIEWLNYDFHGNIIQKKGEYELKKSPGIILKDEITNFYDWRNQNSTFFVEYFYEQNFQWRSLNPLRNFGSPNGSSIDWYWKGIAYLKLIMIENDINFKIETMSTNFGYNFEISLYRLNSEMAFIYIGDKYLNDKDKGLYLITRDRSPEKEFYKINYLIFYRTIVEKFN
;
A
#
# COMPACT_ATOMS: atom_id res chain seq x y z
N ILE A 1 -80.90 -44.43 -8.20
CA ILE A 1 -79.91 -44.26 -9.30
C ILE A 1 -79.40 -42.82 -9.37
N GLU A 2 -80.26 -41.79 -9.34
CA GLU A 2 -79.84 -40.38 -9.33
C GLU A 2 -78.98 -39.98 -8.12
N ASN A 3 -79.33 -40.44 -6.91
CA ASN A 3 -78.53 -40.16 -5.71
C ASN A 3 -77.10 -40.73 -5.81
N LEU A 4 -76.93 -41.86 -6.51
CA LEU A 4 -75.61 -42.46 -6.74
C LEU A 4 -74.80 -41.64 -7.77
N LYS A 5 -75.48 -41.12 -8.81
CA LYS A 5 -74.85 -40.24 -9.81
C LYS A 5 -74.39 -38.91 -9.20
N ASN A 6 -75.18 -38.32 -8.32
CA ASN A 6 -74.81 -37.08 -7.62
C ASN A 6 -73.64 -37.30 -6.65
N SER A 7 -73.62 -38.43 -5.94
CA SER A 7 -72.53 -38.75 -5.01
C SER A 7 -71.21 -38.98 -5.75
N ILE A 8 -71.23 -39.66 -6.91
CA ILE A 8 -70.05 -39.87 -7.74
C ILE A 8 -69.58 -38.55 -8.37
N SER A 9 -70.50 -37.71 -8.87
CA SER A 9 -70.16 -36.38 -9.43
C SER A 9 -69.48 -35.46 -8.40
N ASN A 10 -69.99 -35.47 -7.16
CA ASN A 10 -69.41 -34.72 -6.04
C ASN A 10 -68.03 -35.27 -5.62
N PHE A 11 -67.83 -36.59 -5.72
CA PHE A 11 -66.54 -37.21 -5.43
C PHE A 11 -65.48 -36.83 -6.49
N TYR A 12 -65.85 -36.81 -7.77
CA TYR A 12 -64.95 -36.38 -8.86
C TYR A 12 -64.59 -34.89 -8.78
N THR A 13 -65.52 -34.03 -8.37
CA THR A 13 -65.23 -32.59 -8.16
C THR A 13 -64.32 -32.37 -6.95
N MET A 14 -64.49 -33.14 -5.87
CA MET A 14 -63.61 -33.04 -4.70
C MET A 14 -62.19 -33.56 -4.98
N ILE A 15 -62.04 -34.60 -5.80
CA ILE A 15 -60.73 -35.11 -6.26
C ILE A 15 -60.07 -34.13 -7.24
N SER A 16 -60.83 -33.52 -8.16
CA SER A 16 -60.27 -32.52 -9.09
C SER A 16 -59.80 -31.26 -8.37
N MET A 17 -60.52 -30.81 -7.31
CA MET A 17 -60.08 -29.70 -6.45
C MET A 17 -58.79 -29.99 -5.68
N LYS A 18 -58.55 -31.23 -5.21
CA LYS A 18 -57.28 -31.60 -4.54
C LYS A 18 -56.11 -31.74 -5.51
N CYS A 19 -56.35 -32.07 -6.77
CA CYS A 19 -55.31 -32.15 -7.81
C CYS A 19 -54.98 -30.78 -8.43
N ILE A 20 -55.90 -29.81 -8.29
CA ILE A 20 -55.70 -28.37 -8.55
C ILE A 20 -55.23 -27.69 -7.26
N VAL A 21 -54.20 -28.20 -6.60
CA VAL A 21 -53.17 -27.28 -6.09
C VAL A 21 -52.57 -26.67 -7.35
N SER A 22 -53.25 -25.61 -7.82
CA SER A 22 -53.24 -25.18 -9.21
C SER A 22 -51.80 -24.96 -9.67
N LYS A 23 -51.51 -25.15 -10.96
CA LYS A 23 -50.20 -24.77 -11.53
C LYS A 23 -49.74 -23.39 -11.03
N LYS A 24 -50.67 -22.47 -10.76
CA LYS A 24 -50.42 -21.16 -10.14
C LYS A 24 -49.87 -21.24 -8.71
N ALA A 25 -50.39 -22.11 -7.84
CA ALA A 25 -49.87 -22.32 -6.48
C ALA A 25 -48.44 -22.89 -6.50
N LYS A 26 -48.12 -23.82 -7.42
CA LYS A 26 -46.75 -24.33 -7.59
C LYS A 26 -45.80 -23.23 -8.08
N ILE A 27 -46.23 -22.40 -9.03
CA ILE A 27 -45.44 -21.25 -9.51
C ILE A 27 -45.19 -20.25 -8.36
N VAL A 28 -46.21 -19.94 -7.56
CA VAL A 28 -46.06 -19.02 -6.41
C VAL A 28 -45.07 -19.56 -5.38
N ILE A 29 -45.12 -20.86 -5.06
CA ILE A 29 -44.16 -21.50 -4.15
C ILE A 29 -42.74 -21.43 -4.71
N ILE A 30 -42.56 -21.68 -6.02
CA ILE A 30 -41.25 -21.60 -6.68
C ILE A 30 -40.72 -20.16 -6.65
N VAL A 31 -41.56 -19.17 -6.97
CA VAL A 31 -41.17 -17.74 -6.93
C VAL A 31 -40.78 -17.33 -5.51
N LEU A 32 -41.59 -17.67 -4.51
CA LEU A 32 -41.26 -17.41 -3.10
C LEU A 32 -39.95 -18.07 -2.68
N GLY A 33 -39.72 -19.32 -3.09
CA GLY A 33 -38.47 -20.04 -2.84
C GLY A 33 -37.26 -19.31 -3.44
N ILE A 34 -37.34 -18.89 -4.71
CA ILE A 34 -36.28 -18.12 -5.38
C ILE A 34 -36.06 -16.78 -4.68
N THR A 35 -37.13 -16.05 -4.32
CA THR A 35 -37.02 -14.77 -3.61
C THR A 35 -36.34 -14.92 -2.26
N ILE A 36 -36.67 -15.97 -1.49
CA ILE A 36 -36.02 -16.25 -0.20
C ILE A 36 -34.54 -16.54 -0.41
N ILE A 37 -34.17 -17.36 -1.40
CA ILE A 37 -32.77 -17.66 -1.71
C ILE A 37 -32.02 -16.38 -2.08
N LEU A 38 -32.60 -15.53 -2.93
CA LEU A 38 -31.99 -14.24 -3.31
C LEU A 38 -31.82 -13.30 -2.11
N LEU A 39 -32.81 -13.25 -1.20
CA LEU A 39 -32.72 -12.46 0.03
C LEU A 39 -31.64 -12.97 0.99
N VAL A 40 -31.51 -14.29 1.14
CA VAL A 40 -30.44 -14.90 1.95
C VAL A 40 -29.07 -14.58 1.36
N LEU A 41 -28.90 -14.73 0.05
CA LEU A 41 -27.64 -14.37 -0.64
C LEU A 41 -27.32 -12.88 -0.48
N TYR A 42 -28.33 -12.02 -0.64
CA TYR A 42 -28.19 -10.58 -0.41
C TYR A 42 -27.79 -10.25 1.03
N PHE A 43 -28.41 -10.91 2.02
CA PHE A 43 -28.10 -10.69 3.43
C PHE A 43 -26.69 -11.15 3.80
N ILE A 44 -26.24 -12.31 3.31
CA ILE A 44 -24.86 -12.79 3.49
C ILE A 44 -23.88 -11.80 2.87
N PHE A 45 -24.15 -11.33 1.65
CA PHE A 45 -23.34 -10.32 0.98
C PHE A 45 -23.27 -9.01 1.78
N PHE A 46 -24.40 -8.55 2.32
CA PHE A 46 -24.50 -7.33 3.12
C PHE A 46 -23.72 -7.42 4.45
N ILE A 47 -23.80 -8.56 5.15
CA ILE A 47 -23.03 -8.77 6.39
C ILE A 47 -21.53 -8.74 6.09
N ASN A 48 -21.07 -9.47 5.06
CA ASN A 48 -19.65 -9.54 4.72
C ASN A 48 -19.08 -8.17 4.35
N GLN A 49 -19.81 -7.41 3.52
CA GLN A 49 -19.45 -6.03 3.14
C GLN A 49 -19.28 -5.11 4.37
N ASN A 50 -20.19 -5.16 5.33
CA ASN A 50 -20.13 -4.31 6.52
C ASN A 50 -19.03 -4.73 7.50
N GLY A 51 -18.78 -6.04 7.65
CA GLY A 51 -17.71 -6.57 8.49
C GLY A 51 -16.34 -6.11 8.01
N ASP A 52 -16.07 -6.26 6.71
CA ASP A 52 -14.82 -5.84 6.10
C ASP A 52 -14.65 -4.31 6.18
N LYS A 53 -15.69 -3.55 5.85
CA LYS A 53 -15.65 -2.08 5.91
C LYS A 53 -15.23 -1.58 7.29
N LYS A 54 -15.79 -2.12 8.37
CA LYS A 54 -15.46 -1.71 9.75
C LYS A 54 -14.01 -2.00 10.12
N LYS A 55 -13.44 -3.12 9.66
CA LYS A 55 -12.03 -3.49 9.91
C LYS A 55 -11.06 -2.49 9.28
N TYR A 56 -11.44 -1.91 8.15
CA TYR A 56 -10.57 -1.04 7.35
C TYR A 56 -10.81 0.46 7.55
N GLU A 57 -11.82 0.85 8.34
CA GLU A 57 -12.07 2.24 8.73
C GLU A 57 -10.92 2.86 9.54
N GLU A 58 -10.14 2.05 10.26
CA GLU A 58 -9.00 2.49 11.07
C GLU A 58 -7.78 2.88 10.21
N TYR A 59 -7.70 2.41 8.97
CA TYR A 59 -6.58 2.73 8.08
C TYR A 59 -6.72 4.15 7.56
N LYS A 60 -5.64 4.91 7.69
CA LYS A 60 -5.56 6.30 7.26
C LYS A 60 -4.59 6.45 6.09
N LEU A 61 -4.65 7.59 5.41
CA LEU A 61 -3.65 7.95 4.42
C LEU A 61 -2.32 8.28 5.12
N MET A 62 -1.18 8.10 4.46
CA MET A 62 0.13 8.41 5.08
C MET A 62 0.24 9.84 5.63
N PRO A 63 -0.24 10.90 4.93
CA PRO A 63 -0.23 12.26 5.48
C PRO A 63 -1.07 12.44 6.76
N GLU A 64 -2.06 11.58 6.99
CA GLU A 64 -2.94 11.63 8.16
C GLU A 64 -2.35 10.88 9.37
N LEU A 65 -1.23 10.18 9.17
CA LEU A 65 -0.49 9.49 10.21
C LEU A 65 0.62 10.42 10.70
N GLU A 66 0.37 11.20 11.75
CA GLU A 66 1.42 12.00 12.40
C GLU A 66 2.15 11.18 13.48
N HIS A 67 1.36 10.48 14.31
CA HIS A 67 1.83 9.60 15.38
C HIS A 67 1.05 8.29 15.34
N LEU A 68 1.76 7.17 15.39
CA LEU A 68 1.18 5.83 15.46
C LEU A 68 1.97 4.96 16.44
N GLY A 69 1.36 4.71 17.60
CA GLY A 69 2.04 4.03 18.71
C GLY A 69 3.29 4.81 19.14
N ASN A 70 4.44 4.14 19.08
CA ASN A 70 5.75 4.74 19.39
C ASN A 70 6.48 5.27 18.16
N TYR A 71 5.80 5.56 17.05
CA TYR A 71 6.42 6.11 15.86
C TYR A 71 5.84 7.48 15.53
N LYS A 72 6.74 8.39 15.16
CA LYS A 72 6.44 9.65 14.51
C LYS A 72 6.67 9.49 13.01
N ILE A 73 5.71 9.94 12.22
CA ILE A 73 5.74 9.87 10.77
C ILE A 73 5.69 11.32 10.26
N THR A 74 6.73 11.71 9.54
CA THR A 74 6.90 13.07 9.02
C THR A 74 7.05 13.02 7.51
N GLN A 75 6.19 13.71 6.76
CA GLN A 75 6.42 13.92 5.33
C GLN A 75 7.60 14.89 5.16
N ILE A 76 8.70 14.43 4.55
CA ILE A 76 9.92 15.24 4.40
C ILE A 76 9.99 15.96 3.05
N THR A 77 9.39 15.38 2.01
CA THR A 77 9.22 16.04 0.71
C THR A 77 8.03 15.46 -0.04
N ASN A 78 7.34 16.29 -0.81
CA ASN A 78 6.33 15.88 -1.79
C ASN A 78 6.89 15.87 -3.23
N LYS A 79 8.17 16.23 -3.41
CA LYS A 79 8.81 16.25 -4.74
C LYS A 79 9.05 14.84 -5.25
N LYS A 80 9.10 14.70 -6.58
CA LYS A 80 9.50 13.43 -7.22
C LYS A 80 10.97 13.17 -6.92
N LEU A 81 11.29 11.91 -6.62
CA LEU A 81 12.67 11.52 -6.30
C LEU A 81 13.40 11.07 -7.57
N SER A 82 14.68 11.40 -7.64
CA SER A 82 15.58 10.88 -8.66
C SER A 82 16.25 9.61 -8.13
N TYR A 83 16.31 8.57 -8.96
CA TYR A 83 16.97 7.32 -8.62
C TYR A 83 18.49 7.52 -8.70
N ASN A 84 19.20 7.23 -7.61
CA ASN A 84 20.66 7.32 -7.58
C ASN A 84 21.25 5.92 -7.75
N PHE A 85 22.24 5.82 -8.62
CA PHE A 85 23.01 4.59 -8.78
C PHE A 85 24.12 4.53 -7.72
N GLY A 86 24.33 3.35 -7.14
CA GLY A 86 25.32 3.08 -6.08
C GLY A 86 26.74 3.51 -6.47
N ASP A 87 27.07 3.36 -7.75
CA ASP A 87 28.37 3.66 -8.34
C ASP A 87 28.74 5.16 -8.28
N GLU A 88 27.75 6.04 -8.26
CA GLU A 88 27.95 7.49 -8.17
C GLU A 88 28.68 7.86 -6.87
N PHE A 89 28.49 7.10 -5.80
CA PHE A 89 29.05 7.38 -4.47
C PHE A 89 30.17 6.41 -4.08
N ALA A 90 30.34 5.35 -4.86
CA ALA A 90 31.41 4.39 -4.71
C ALA A 90 32.78 5.00 -5.06
N THR A 91 33.78 4.62 -4.28
CA THR A 91 35.20 4.84 -4.58
C THR A 91 35.60 4.14 -5.88
N ASN A 92 36.73 4.54 -6.46
CA ASN A 92 37.27 3.88 -7.67
C ASN A 92 37.60 2.39 -7.45
N ALA A 93 37.82 1.95 -6.19
CA ALA A 93 38.01 0.55 -5.86
C ALA A 93 36.69 -0.21 -5.86
N GLU A 94 35.67 0.33 -5.19
CA GLU A 94 34.32 -0.24 -5.13
C GLU A 94 33.65 -0.29 -6.51
N ARG A 95 33.82 0.74 -7.35
CA ARG A 95 33.35 0.71 -8.74
C ARG A 95 34.03 -0.39 -9.56
N ARG A 96 35.35 -0.52 -9.43
CA ARG A 96 36.09 -1.59 -10.13
C ARG A 96 35.64 -2.97 -9.67
N GLU A 97 35.30 -3.13 -8.40
CA GLU A 97 34.75 -4.37 -7.87
C GLU A 97 33.30 -4.61 -8.36
N TYR A 98 32.47 -3.58 -8.38
CA TYR A 98 31.09 -3.63 -8.86
C TYR A 98 31.00 -4.09 -10.33
N TYR A 99 31.90 -3.62 -11.19
CA TYR A 99 31.97 -4.02 -12.60
C TYR A 99 32.89 -5.22 -12.87
N LYS A 100 33.49 -5.84 -11.85
CA LYS A 100 34.45 -6.94 -12.02
C LYS A 100 33.78 -8.23 -12.49
N ASP A 101 32.58 -8.50 -12.00
CA ASP A 101 31.80 -9.67 -12.34
C ASP A 101 30.70 -9.30 -13.34
N LYS A 102 30.49 -10.10 -14.40
CA LYS A 102 29.43 -9.89 -15.41
C LYS A 102 28.00 -9.94 -14.83
N ASN A 103 27.88 -10.32 -13.56
CA ASN A 103 26.66 -10.22 -12.78
C ASN A 103 26.84 -9.06 -11.80
N PRO A 104 26.07 -7.96 -11.93
CA PRO A 104 26.16 -6.86 -10.98
C PRO A 104 25.90 -7.42 -9.57
N LYS A 105 26.88 -7.26 -8.67
CA LYS A 105 26.67 -7.51 -7.24
C LYS A 105 25.49 -6.64 -6.79
N GLU A 106 24.75 -7.11 -5.78
CA GLU A 106 23.49 -6.53 -5.30
C GLU A 106 23.40 -5.01 -5.51
N ARG A 107 22.40 -4.59 -6.30
CA ARG A 107 22.17 -3.17 -6.60
C ARG A 107 22.06 -2.38 -5.30
N ILE A 108 23.01 -1.46 -5.08
CA ILE A 108 23.03 -0.50 -3.96
C ILE A 108 22.38 0.82 -4.41
N ASP A 109 21.42 0.71 -5.32
CA ASP A 109 20.76 1.84 -5.93
C ASP A 109 19.55 2.24 -5.08
N GLY A 110 19.22 3.52 -5.05
CA GLY A 110 18.14 4.03 -4.21
C GLY A 110 18.00 5.54 -4.25
N HIS A 111 17.01 6.06 -3.54
CA HIS A 111 16.71 7.50 -3.55
C HIS A 111 17.43 8.29 -2.44
N ILE A 112 18.00 7.61 -1.44
CA ILE A 112 18.48 8.24 -0.21
C ILE A 112 19.96 7.94 0.00
N TYR A 113 20.76 8.99 0.05
CA TYR A 113 22.16 8.92 0.47
C TYR A 113 22.28 9.34 1.93
N PHE A 114 22.97 8.54 2.74
CA PHE A 114 23.24 8.82 4.14
C PHE A 114 24.71 9.16 4.34
N ASP A 115 24.99 10.40 4.77
CA ASP A 115 26.33 10.84 5.15
C ASP A 115 26.65 10.28 6.54
N THR A 116 27.60 9.36 6.60
CA THR A 116 27.95 8.66 7.85
C THR A 116 28.72 9.55 8.85
N ILE A 117 29.38 10.60 8.36
CA ILE A 117 30.16 11.52 9.19
C ILE A 117 29.25 12.57 9.82
N LYS A 118 28.45 13.24 8.98
CA LYS A 118 27.53 14.30 9.41
C LYS A 118 26.21 13.78 9.95
N ARG A 119 25.92 12.49 9.71
CA ARG A 119 24.70 11.81 10.13
C ARG A 119 23.45 12.53 9.63
N ASN A 120 23.40 12.79 8.32
CA ASN A 120 22.28 13.44 7.67
C ASN A 120 21.92 12.75 6.35
N PHE A 121 20.72 13.00 5.86
CA PHE A 121 20.21 12.40 4.63
C PHE A 121 20.31 13.39 3.49
N TRP A 122 20.74 12.93 2.33
CA TRP A 122 20.62 13.67 1.08
C TRP A 122 19.69 12.92 0.16
N ILE A 123 18.70 13.65 -0.35
CA ILE A 123 17.69 13.13 -1.27
C ILE A 123 17.77 13.95 -2.54
N LYS A 124 17.98 13.27 -3.67
CA LYS A 124 17.98 13.89 -5.00
C LYS A 124 16.53 14.03 -5.44
N THR A 125 16.07 15.25 -5.65
CA THR A 125 14.70 15.52 -6.11
C THR A 125 14.72 16.08 -7.52
N PHE A 126 13.64 15.80 -8.24
CA PHE A 126 13.41 16.21 -9.60
C PHE A 126 12.06 16.92 -9.69
N GLU A 127 12.06 18.12 -10.27
CA GLU A 127 10.84 18.89 -10.50
C GLU A 127 10.67 19.06 -12.02
N ARG A 128 9.65 18.37 -12.55
CA ARG A 128 9.24 18.51 -13.95
C ARG A 128 8.32 19.71 -14.04
N ILE A 129 8.60 20.59 -14.98
CA ILE A 129 7.78 21.78 -15.19
C ILE A 129 6.55 21.39 -16.01
N ASP A 130 5.35 21.71 -15.51
CA ASP A 130 4.16 21.74 -16.37
C ASP A 130 4.32 22.95 -17.31
N PRO A 131 4.28 22.77 -18.65
CA PRO A 131 4.41 23.87 -19.60
C PRO A 131 3.46 25.05 -19.36
N LYS A 132 2.38 24.85 -18.60
CA LYS A 132 1.38 25.88 -18.29
C LYS A 132 1.84 26.92 -17.26
N ASP A 133 2.83 26.59 -16.42
CA ASP A 133 3.19 27.43 -15.26
C ASP A 133 4.41 28.34 -15.51
N GLY A 134 5.03 28.30 -16.70
CA GLY A 134 5.86 29.40 -17.21
C GLY A 134 7.16 29.73 -16.47
N HIS A 135 7.64 28.93 -15.51
CA HIS A 135 8.73 29.36 -14.63
C HIS A 135 10.14 28.81 -14.94
N LEU A 136 10.32 27.74 -15.73
CA LEU A 136 11.66 27.20 -16.08
C LEU A 136 11.67 26.49 -17.45
N LEU A 137 12.78 26.58 -18.19
CA LEU A 137 12.97 25.97 -19.53
C LEU A 137 13.43 24.50 -19.50
N TYR A 138 13.99 24.05 -18.38
CA TYR A 138 14.62 22.73 -18.21
C TYR A 138 14.28 22.16 -16.85
N ASP A 139 14.22 20.83 -16.76
CA ASP A 139 13.99 20.12 -15.50
C ASP A 139 14.96 20.58 -14.41
N TYR A 140 14.43 20.85 -13.21
CA TYR A 140 15.23 21.30 -12.08
C TYR A 140 15.56 20.13 -11.15
N ILE A 141 16.85 19.91 -10.96
CA ILE A 141 17.38 18.86 -10.09
C ILE A 141 18.13 19.50 -8.93
N GLU A 142 17.74 19.13 -7.71
CA GLU A 142 18.39 19.58 -6.48
C GLU A 142 18.58 18.43 -5.49
N TRP A 143 19.54 18.63 -4.59
CA TRP A 143 19.80 17.80 -3.44
C TRP A 143 19.26 18.48 -2.18
N LEU A 144 18.37 17.79 -1.49
CA LEU A 144 17.79 18.24 -0.23
C LEU A 144 18.47 17.50 0.93
N ASN A 145 19.01 18.24 1.89
CA ASN A 145 19.62 17.70 3.09
C ASN A 145 18.66 17.73 4.28
N TYR A 146 18.48 16.59 4.93
CA TYR A 146 17.57 16.45 6.07
C TYR A 146 18.29 15.96 7.31
N ASP A 147 17.86 16.46 8.47
CA ASP A 147 18.22 15.91 9.78
C ASP A 147 17.39 14.65 10.11
N PHE A 148 17.62 14.06 11.29
CA PHE A 148 16.86 12.91 11.79
C PHE A 148 15.43 13.23 12.22
N HIS A 149 15.04 14.49 12.26
CA HIS A 149 13.68 14.93 12.58
C HIS A 149 12.86 15.24 11.31
N GLY A 150 13.50 15.20 10.14
CA GLY A 150 12.87 15.52 8.86
C GLY A 150 12.92 16.99 8.49
N ASN A 151 13.73 17.81 9.18
CA ASN A 151 13.90 19.23 8.83
C ASN A 151 14.95 19.39 7.73
N ILE A 152 14.71 20.31 6.81
CA ILE A 152 15.69 20.67 5.77
C ILE A 152 16.81 21.50 6.40
N ILE A 153 18.04 20.99 6.38
CA ILE A 153 19.24 21.69 6.83
C ILE A 153 19.82 22.54 5.69
N GLN A 154 19.85 21.99 4.48
CA GLN A 154 20.53 22.60 3.34
C GLN A 154 19.90 22.15 2.02
N LYS A 155 19.99 23.02 1.00
CA LYS A 155 19.70 22.68 -0.39
C LYS A 155 20.95 22.92 -1.25
N LYS A 156 21.14 22.08 -2.27
CA LYS A 156 22.28 22.15 -3.19
C LYS A 156 21.82 21.85 -4.61
N GLY A 157 22.40 22.50 -5.61
CA GLY A 157 22.21 22.11 -7.01
C GLY A 157 22.78 20.71 -7.31
N GLU A 158 22.36 20.11 -8.42
CA GLU A 158 22.74 18.76 -8.83
C GLU A 158 24.25 18.45 -8.68
N TYR A 159 25.11 19.39 -9.08
CA TYR A 159 26.57 19.23 -9.14
C TYR A 159 27.31 19.80 -7.91
N GLU A 160 26.61 20.34 -6.93
CA GLU A 160 27.22 21.03 -5.76
C GLU A 160 27.47 20.09 -4.58
N LEU A 161 26.91 18.88 -4.60
CA LEU A 161 27.09 17.90 -3.54
C LEU A 161 28.52 17.34 -3.58
N LYS A 162 29.40 17.91 -2.75
CA LYS A 162 30.69 17.29 -2.41
C LYS A 162 30.43 15.97 -1.68
N LYS A 163 30.65 14.86 -2.37
CA LYS A 163 30.46 13.50 -1.87
C LYS A 163 31.44 13.21 -0.73
N SER A 164 30.93 12.86 0.44
CA SER A 164 31.64 12.40 1.62
C SER A 164 31.54 10.86 1.75
N PRO A 165 32.26 10.22 2.67
CA PRO A 165 31.98 8.84 3.04
C PRO A 165 30.52 8.67 3.48
N GLY A 166 29.77 7.88 2.74
CA GLY A 166 28.35 7.64 3.00
C GLY A 166 27.86 6.41 2.26
N ILE A 167 26.61 6.04 2.52
CA ILE A 167 25.98 4.87 1.92
C ILE A 167 24.69 5.28 1.23
N ILE A 168 24.37 4.66 0.09
CA ILE A 168 23.02 4.72 -0.45
C ILE A 168 22.18 3.67 0.27
N LEU A 169 21.01 4.07 0.75
CA LEU A 169 20.07 3.14 1.33
C LEU A 169 19.44 2.31 0.21
N LYS A 170 19.53 0.99 0.36
CA LYS A 170 18.95 0.02 -0.57
C LYS A 170 17.43 -0.01 -0.41
N ASP A 171 16.73 -0.05 -1.54
CA ASP A 171 15.29 -0.31 -1.54
C ASP A 171 15.02 -1.77 -1.15
N GLU A 172 14.23 -1.98 -0.10
CA GLU A 172 13.78 -3.31 0.33
C GLU A 172 12.68 -3.87 -0.60
N ILE A 173 12.03 -3.01 -1.38
CA ILE A 173 10.98 -3.38 -2.33
C ILE A 173 11.62 -3.53 -3.70
N THR A 174 11.67 -4.76 -4.21
CA THR A 174 12.28 -5.06 -5.51
C THR A 174 11.25 -5.12 -6.64
N ASN A 175 11.70 -5.12 -7.89
CA ASN A 175 10.84 -5.12 -9.09
C ASN A 175 9.79 -6.26 -9.18
N PHE A 176 9.93 -7.31 -8.38
CA PHE A 176 9.00 -8.46 -8.33
C PHE A 176 8.56 -8.78 -6.90
N TYR A 177 8.38 -7.74 -6.08
CA TYR A 177 7.96 -7.87 -4.70
C TYR A 177 6.61 -8.60 -4.57
N ASP A 178 6.55 -9.65 -3.75
CA ASP A 178 5.30 -10.35 -3.47
C ASP A 178 4.49 -9.61 -2.41
N TRP A 179 3.62 -8.72 -2.90
CA TRP A 179 2.74 -7.90 -2.07
C TRP A 179 1.74 -8.68 -1.23
N ARG A 180 1.52 -9.98 -1.47
CA ARG A 180 0.55 -10.81 -0.74
C ARG A 180 1.20 -11.64 0.35
N ASN A 181 2.53 -11.67 0.42
CA ASN A 181 3.25 -12.44 1.43
C ASN A 181 3.14 -11.76 2.81
N GLN A 182 2.24 -12.25 3.66
CA GLN A 182 2.03 -11.71 5.01
C GLN A 182 3.23 -11.94 5.96
N ASN A 183 4.21 -12.76 5.57
CA ASN A 183 5.45 -12.94 6.32
C ASN A 183 6.52 -11.91 5.92
N SER A 184 6.27 -11.07 4.92
CA SER A 184 7.20 -10.00 4.54
C SER A 184 7.10 -8.82 5.50
N THR A 185 8.15 -7.99 5.53
CA THR A 185 8.17 -6.77 6.34
C THR A 185 7.13 -5.74 5.90
N PHE A 186 6.67 -5.80 4.65
CA PHE A 186 5.76 -4.81 4.10
C PHE A 186 4.83 -5.46 3.08
N PHE A 187 3.53 -5.47 3.30
CA PHE A 187 2.61 -6.19 2.42
C PHE A 187 1.25 -5.50 2.32
N VAL A 188 0.48 -5.91 1.32
CA VAL A 188 -0.93 -5.57 1.18
C VAL A 188 -1.73 -6.60 1.97
N GLU A 189 -2.32 -6.17 3.08
CA GLU A 189 -3.18 -7.00 3.90
C GLU A 189 -4.52 -7.26 3.21
N TYR A 190 -5.04 -6.25 2.53
CA TYR A 190 -6.32 -6.33 1.83
C TYR A 190 -6.41 -5.34 0.70
N PHE A 191 -7.23 -5.68 -0.31
CA PHE A 191 -7.54 -4.80 -1.42
C PHE A 191 -9.05 -4.70 -1.57
N TYR A 192 -9.59 -3.50 -1.40
CA TYR A 192 -11.01 -3.22 -1.56
C TYR A 192 -11.31 -2.70 -2.96
N GLU A 193 -12.11 -3.44 -3.70
CA GLU A 193 -12.57 -3.06 -5.04
C GLU A 193 -13.65 -1.97 -4.94
N GLN A 194 -13.38 -0.79 -5.49
CA GLN A 194 -14.30 0.35 -5.35
C GLN A 194 -15.50 0.27 -6.29
N ASN A 195 -15.31 -0.23 -7.51
CA ASN A 195 -16.33 -0.22 -8.55
C ASN A 195 -16.38 -1.54 -9.29
N PHE A 196 -17.60 -2.07 -9.45
CA PHE A 196 -17.83 -3.24 -10.30
C PHE A 196 -17.53 -2.92 -11.77
N GLN A 197 -16.63 -3.67 -12.39
CA GLN A 197 -16.34 -3.51 -13.82
C GLN A 197 -17.41 -4.17 -14.67
N TRP A 198 -18.42 -3.41 -15.04
CA TRP A 198 -19.49 -3.86 -15.96
C TRP A 198 -18.94 -4.42 -17.28
N ARG A 199 -17.78 -3.94 -17.72
CA ARG A 199 -17.08 -4.48 -18.89
C ARG A 199 -16.78 -5.98 -18.74
N SER A 200 -16.50 -6.47 -17.54
CA SER A 200 -16.24 -7.89 -17.26
C SER A 200 -17.45 -8.79 -17.50
N LEU A 201 -18.67 -8.24 -17.43
CA LEU A 201 -19.91 -8.96 -17.71
C LEU A 201 -20.38 -8.86 -19.16
N ASN A 202 -19.69 -8.11 -20.02
CA ASN A 202 -20.11 -7.97 -21.41
C ASN A 202 -19.86 -9.29 -22.17
N PRO A 203 -20.91 -10.04 -22.59
CA PRO A 203 -20.74 -11.30 -23.30
C PRO A 203 -20.12 -11.11 -24.69
N LEU A 204 -20.17 -9.90 -25.25
CA LEU A 204 -19.57 -9.52 -26.52
C LEU A 204 -18.14 -8.96 -26.37
N ARG A 205 -17.57 -8.89 -25.15
CA ARG A 205 -16.21 -8.38 -24.91
C ARG A 205 -15.14 -9.12 -25.72
N ASN A 206 -15.43 -10.37 -26.06
CA ASN A 206 -14.51 -11.27 -26.76
C ASN A 206 -14.88 -11.44 -28.25
N PHE A 207 -15.79 -10.61 -28.79
CA PHE A 207 -16.20 -10.68 -30.19
C PHE A 207 -15.32 -9.72 -31.02
N GLY A 208 -14.27 -10.25 -31.65
CA GLY A 208 -13.34 -9.49 -32.49
C GLY A 208 -11.89 -9.97 -32.37
N SER A 209 -11.07 -9.64 -33.37
CA SER A 209 -9.62 -9.92 -33.37
C SER A 209 -8.85 -8.70 -32.82
N PRO A 210 -7.85 -8.90 -31.95
CA PRO A 210 -7.39 -10.18 -31.39
C PRO A 210 -8.38 -10.76 -30.36
N ASN A 211 -8.47 -12.10 -30.29
CA ASN A 211 -9.33 -12.83 -29.35
C ASN A 211 -9.01 -12.42 -27.90
N GLY A 212 -9.73 -11.43 -27.39
CA GLY A 212 -9.50 -10.76 -26.12
C GLY A 212 -10.03 -11.51 -24.90
N SER A 213 -9.82 -12.83 -24.82
CA SER A 213 -10.13 -13.62 -23.62
C SER A 213 -9.11 -13.37 -22.50
N SER A 214 -8.85 -12.12 -22.14
CA SER A 214 -8.11 -11.80 -20.92
C SER A 214 -9.10 -11.64 -19.78
N ILE A 215 -8.85 -12.29 -18.63
CA ILE A 215 -9.55 -11.99 -17.38
C ILE A 215 -9.43 -10.47 -17.12
N ASP A 216 -10.46 -9.85 -16.56
CA ASP A 216 -10.33 -8.44 -16.14
C ASP A 216 -9.48 -8.43 -14.86
N TRP A 217 -8.18 -8.26 -15.05
CA TRP A 217 -7.18 -8.28 -13.99
C TRP A 217 -6.99 -6.92 -13.31
N TYR A 218 -7.60 -5.90 -13.90
CA TYR A 218 -7.45 -4.51 -13.50
C TYR A 218 -8.63 -4.09 -12.68
N TRP A 219 -8.49 -3.91 -11.38
CA TRP A 219 -9.55 -3.39 -10.53
C TRP A 219 -9.06 -2.13 -9.86
N LYS A 220 -9.81 -1.04 -9.95
CA LYS A 220 -9.53 0.16 -9.17
C LYS A 220 -10.04 -0.06 -7.75
N GLY A 221 -9.25 0.34 -6.77
CA GLY A 221 -9.56 0.07 -5.39
C GLY A 221 -8.62 0.75 -4.42
N ILE A 222 -8.73 0.33 -3.16
CA ILE A 222 -7.88 0.78 -2.07
C ILE A 222 -7.06 -0.41 -1.60
N ALA A 223 -5.74 -0.29 -1.63
CA ALA A 223 -4.85 -1.24 -0.98
C ALA A 223 -4.63 -0.80 0.46
N TYR A 224 -4.84 -1.72 1.40
CA TYR A 224 -4.56 -1.56 2.81
C TYR A 224 -3.23 -2.23 3.10
N LEU A 225 -2.22 -1.42 3.39
CA LEU A 225 -0.84 -1.83 3.57
C LEU A 225 -0.50 -1.90 5.05
N LYS A 226 0.36 -2.87 5.37
CA LYS A 226 0.93 -3.06 6.70
C LYS A 226 2.44 -3.10 6.60
N LEU A 227 3.11 -2.21 7.32
CA LEU A 227 4.55 -2.18 7.52
C LEU A 227 4.87 -2.70 8.91
N ILE A 228 5.55 -3.84 8.98
CA ILE A 228 6.00 -4.44 10.23
C ILE A 228 7.18 -3.63 10.77
N MET A 229 7.03 -3.09 11.98
CA MET A 229 8.11 -2.41 12.72
C MET A 229 8.33 -3.13 14.04
N ILE A 230 9.44 -2.83 14.73
CA ILE A 230 9.88 -3.57 15.92
C ILE A 230 8.91 -3.45 17.12
N GLU A 231 8.08 -2.40 17.19
CA GLU A 231 7.15 -2.18 18.32
C GLU A 231 5.68 -2.20 17.93
N ASN A 232 5.33 -1.58 16.81
CA ASN A 232 3.95 -1.45 16.35
C ASN A 232 3.93 -1.45 14.82
N ASP A 233 3.04 -2.23 14.24
CA ASP A 233 2.81 -2.19 12.79
C ASP A 233 2.25 -0.83 12.37
N ILE A 234 2.71 -0.32 11.24
CA ILE A 234 2.17 0.90 10.63
C ILE A 234 1.20 0.49 9.54
N ASN A 235 -0.08 0.82 9.77
CA ASN A 235 -1.19 0.47 8.90
C ASN A 235 -1.64 1.73 8.15
N PHE A 236 -1.61 1.69 6.83
CA PHE A 236 -2.06 2.80 5.99
C PHE A 236 -2.72 2.32 4.72
N LYS A 237 -3.48 3.19 4.06
CA LYS A 237 -4.16 2.86 2.81
C LYS A 237 -3.71 3.76 1.68
N ILE A 238 -3.74 3.22 0.47
CA ILE A 238 -3.47 3.97 -0.75
C ILE A 238 -4.49 3.56 -1.82
N GLU A 239 -4.94 4.52 -2.61
CA GLU A 239 -5.66 4.19 -3.84
C GLU A 239 -4.71 3.48 -4.81
N THR A 240 -5.20 2.48 -5.53
CA THR A 240 -4.39 1.80 -6.55
C THR A 240 -5.26 1.02 -7.54
N MET A 241 -4.58 0.36 -8.47
CA MET A 241 -5.20 -0.61 -9.36
C MET A 241 -4.51 -1.96 -9.21
N SER A 242 -5.27 -3.04 -9.06
CA SER A 242 -4.72 -4.39 -9.18
C SER A 242 -4.27 -4.65 -10.61
N THR A 243 -3.32 -5.54 -10.82
CA THR A 243 -2.87 -6.00 -12.13
C THR A 243 -2.53 -7.49 -12.08
N ASN A 244 -2.20 -8.05 -13.24
CA ASN A 244 -1.64 -9.40 -13.35
C ASN A 244 -0.40 -9.65 -12.48
N PHE A 245 0.36 -8.60 -12.19
CA PHE A 245 1.66 -8.69 -11.52
C PHE A 245 1.61 -8.12 -10.10
N GLY A 246 0.43 -7.96 -9.51
CA GLY A 246 0.26 -7.40 -8.16
C GLY A 246 -0.52 -6.09 -8.20
N TYR A 247 0.07 -5.01 -7.70
CA TYR A 247 -0.57 -3.70 -7.58
C TYR A 247 0.22 -2.65 -8.35
N ASN A 248 -0.49 -1.66 -8.90
CA ASN A 248 0.08 -0.61 -9.73
C ASN A 248 0.27 0.68 -8.93
N PHE A 249 1.14 0.65 -7.93
CA PHE A 249 1.65 1.82 -7.22
C PHE A 249 3.18 1.81 -7.25
N GLU A 250 3.77 2.99 -7.08
CA GLU A 250 5.22 3.17 -6.93
C GLU A 250 5.50 3.38 -5.44
N ILE A 251 5.99 2.34 -4.76
CA ILE A 251 6.38 2.44 -3.35
C ILE A 251 7.79 1.87 -3.18
N SER A 252 8.64 2.60 -2.46
CA SER A 252 9.96 2.15 -2.04
C SER A 252 10.09 2.23 -0.52
N LEU A 253 10.81 1.28 0.06
CA LEU A 253 11.06 1.21 1.51
C LEU A 253 12.56 1.18 1.74
N TYR A 254 13.05 2.14 2.53
CA TYR A 254 14.44 2.22 2.92
C TYR A 254 14.54 2.11 4.44
N ARG A 255 15.47 1.29 4.94
CA ARG A 255 15.77 1.24 6.38
C ARG A 255 17.20 1.65 6.63
N LEU A 256 17.37 2.56 7.57
CA LEU A 256 18.69 2.83 8.15
C LEU A 256 18.98 1.84 9.28
N ASN A 257 17.96 1.55 10.09
CA ASN A 257 18.00 0.59 11.20
C ASN A 257 16.58 0.13 11.55
N SER A 258 16.42 -0.61 12.65
CA SER A 258 15.12 -1.12 13.11
C SER A 258 14.13 -0.04 13.59
N GLU A 259 14.62 1.17 13.89
CA GLU A 259 13.83 2.28 14.46
C GLU A 259 13.58 3.42 13.47
N MET A 260 14.19 3.37 12.29
CA MET A 260 14.14 4.42 11.30
C MET A 260 13.99 3.86 9.90
N ALA A 261 12.89 4.25 9.26
CA ALA A 261 12.56 3.86 7.90
C ALA A 261 12.10 5.07 7.09
N PHE A 262 12.24 4.97 5.78
CA PHE A 262 11.66 5.91 4.83
C PHE A 262 10.73 5.15 3.91
N ILE A 263 9.54 5.70 3.69
CA ILE A 263 8.61 5.21 2.67
C ILE A 263 8.50 6.29 1.61
N TYR A 264 8.87 5.95 0.37
CA TYR A 264 8.54 6.77 -0.78
C TYR A 264 7.24 6.28 -1.38
N ILE A 265 6.30 7.20 -1.64
CA ILE A 265 5.08 6.96 -2.42
C ILE A 265 5.16 7.86 -3.66
N GLY A 266 5.41 7.23 -4.80
CA GLY A 266 5.50 7.88 -6.11
C GLY A 266 4.17 7.96 -6.85
N ASP A 267 4.21 8.59 -8.02
CA ASP A 267 3.03 8.73 -8.88
C ASP A 267 3.08 7.81 -10.08
N LYS A 268 1.98 7.09 -10.28
CA LYS A 268 1.68 6.50 -11.58
C LYS A 268 0.25 6.78 -12.04
N TYR A 269 -0.72 6.85 -11.11
CA TYR A 269 -2.15 7.04 -11.42
C TYR A 269 -2.97 7.61 -10.23
N LEU A 270 -2.34 8.27 -9.26
CA LEU A 270 -2.91 8.46 -7.91
C LEU A 270 -3.23 9.91 -7.55
N ASN A 271 -4.09 10.05 -6.54
CA ASN A 271 -4.36 11.30 -5.84
C ASN A 271 -3.05 11.93 -5.34
N ASP A 272 -2.80 13.20 -5.68
CA ASP A 272 -1.56 13.90 -5.35
C ASP A 272 -1.28 13.99 -3.83
N LYS A 273 -2.34 13.82 -3.02
CA LYS A 273 -2.29 14.00 -1.58
C LYS A 273 -1.38 13.02 -0.86
N ASP A 274 -1.23 11.79 -1.36
CA ASP A 274 -0.47 10.74 -0.67
C ASP A 274 1.01 10.69 -1.08
N LYS A 275 1.38 11.48 -2.08
CA LYS A 275 2.70 11.42 -2.72
C LYS A 275 3.78 12.04 -1.84
N GLY A 276 4.96 11.45 -1.91
CA GLY A 276 6.15 12.00 -1.28
C GLY A 276 6.97 10.96 -0.53
N LEU A 277 8.00 11.47 0.13
CA LEU A 277 8.87 10.71 1.00
C LEU A 277 8.49 10.99 2.45
N TYR A 278 8.26 9.92 3.20
CA TYR A 278 7.91 9.96 4.61
C TYR A 278 9.04 9.36 5.43
N LEU A 279 9.47 10.09 6.45
CA LEU A 279 10.40 9.63 7.47
C LEU A 279 9.61 9.06 8.65
N ILE A 280 9.89 7.82 8.98
CA ILE A 280 9.33 7.10 10.12
C ILE A 280 10.43 6.96 11.16
N THR A 281 10.22 7.51 12.35
CA THR A 281 11.19 7.47 13.44
C THR A 281 10.51 7.02 14.71
N ARG A 282 11.21 6.22 15.51
CA ARG A 282 10.75 5.89 16.85
C ARG A 282 10.66 7.17 17.69
N ASP A 283 9.47 7.46 18.18
CA ASP A 283 9.16 8.53 19.10
C ASP A 283 9.74 8.17 20.47
N ARG A 284 11.05 8.39 20.62
CA ARG A 284 11.69 8.32 21.92
C ARG A 284 11.27 9.59 22.66
N SER A 285 10.23 9.48 23.50
CA SER A 285 9.93 10.54 24.46
C SER A 285 11.24 10.99 25.12
N PRO A 286 11.58 12.30 25.07
CA PRO A 286 12.85 12.82 25.58
C PRO A 286 13.07 12.46 27.05
N GLU A 287 12.01 12.18 27.81
CA GLU A 287 12.09 11.76 29.21
C GLU A 287 12.87 10.45 29.38
N LYS A 288 12.70 9.44 28.51
CA LYS A 288 13.38 8.13 28.68
C LYS A 288 14.87 8.17 28.36
N GLU A 289 15.31 9.04 27.43
CA GLU A 289 16.73 9.26 27.18
C GLU A 289 17.40 10.11 28.27
N PHE A 290 16.68 11.09 28.83
CA PHE A 290 17.16 11.85 29.98
C PHE A 290 17.47 10.93 31.16
N TYR A 291 16.61 9.93 31.44
CA TYR A 291 16.90 8.93 32.47
C TYR A 291 18.08 8.01 32.12
N LYS A 292 18.23 7.59 30.86
CA LYS A 292 19.33 6.70 30.45
C LYS A 292 20.69 7.40 30.50
N ILE A 293 20.75 8.67 30.07
CA ILE A 293 21.96 9.50 30.12
C ILE A 293 22.31 9.84 31.58
N ASN A 294 21.33 10.25 32.39
CA ASN A 294 21.56 10.52 33.81
C ASN A 294 21.96 9.27 34.60
N TYR A 295 21.39 8.10 34.26
CA TYR A 295 21.78 6.84 34.89
C TYR A 295 23.23 6.46 34.55
N LEU A 296 23.66 6.64 33.30
CA LEU A 296 25.05 6.40 32.88
C LEU A 296 26.03 7.38 33.54
N ILE A 297 25.67 8.65 33.66
CA ILE A 297 26.46 9.66 34.38
C ILE A 297 26.56 9.30 35.86
N PHE A 298 25.42 9.01 36.51
CA PHE A 298 25.36 8.61 37.91
C PHE A 298 26.19 7.35 38.20
N TYR A 299 26.08 6.32 37.36
CA TYR A 299 26.83 5.08 37.52
C TYR A 299 28.33 5.31 37.38
N ARG A 300 28.76 6.12 36.40
CA ARG A 300 30.16 6.49 36.22
C ARG A 300 30.72 7.26 37.42
N THR A 301 29.96 8.22 37.96
CA THR A 301 30.37 9.00 39.15
C THR A 301 30.49 8.12 40.40
N ILE A 302 29.66 7.09 40.56
CA ILE A 302 29.79 6.13 41.66
C ILE A 302 31.04 5.27 41.47
N VAL A 303 31.24 4.67 40.30
CA VAL A 303 32.38 3.77 40.05
C VAL A 303 33.72 4.52 40.18
N GLU A 304 33.81 5.78 39.78
CA GLU A 304 35.01 6.62 39.94
C GLU A 304 35.27 7.05 41.41
N LYS A 305 34.28 6.97 42.30
CA LYS A 305 34.43 7.37 43.71
C LYS A 305 34.75 6.20 44.64
N PHE A 306 34.52 4.97 44.18
CA PHE A 306 34.72 3.73 44.95
C PHE A 306 35.86 2.85 44.42
N ASN A 307 36.58 3.30 43.39
CA ASN A 307 37.89 2.78 42.97
C ASN A 307 38.96 3.84 43.23
#